data_AF-A0A193FG51-F1
#
_entry.id   AF-A0A193FG51-F1
#
_cell.length_a   1.000
_cell.length_b   1.000
_cell.length_c   1.000
_cell.angle_alpha   90.00
_cell.angle_beta   90.00
_cell.angle_gamma   90.00
#
_symmetry.space_group_name_H-M   'P 1'
#
loop_
_entity.id
_entity.type
_entity.pdbx_description
1 polymer ?
#
loop_
_entity_poly.entity_id
_entity_poly.type
_entity_poly.pdbx_seq_one_letter_code
_entity_poly.pdbx_strand_id
1 'polypeptide(L)'
;MPKLKPGTILPTPDEDATIQRGIDADPDTMEFGSAEAKRAKRMGRPPLETAKISVTIRYDQDIVDAFRKTGDGWQTRMNAALREWLHEHEAA
;
A
#
# COMPACT_ATOMS: atom_id res chain seq x y z
N MET A 1 -9.09 7.06 16.44
CA MET A 1 -9.22 5.62 16.15
C MET A 1 -10.27 5.48 15.05
N PRO A 2 -9.96 4.87 13.89
CA PRO A 2 -10.98 4.61 12.88
C PRO A 2 -12.11 3.77 13.50
N LYS A 3 -13.36 4.05 13.12
CA LYS A 3 -14.52 3.30 13.63
C LYS A 3 -14.46 1.86 13.12
N LEU A 4 -14.79 0.90 14.00
CA LEU A 4 -14.93 -0.50 13.62
C LEU A 4 -16.06 -0.66 12.59
N LYS A 5 -15.98 -1.73 11.80
CA LYS A 5 -17.01 -2.02 10.79
C LYS A 5 -18.32 -2.40 11.49
N PRO A 6 -19.49 -2.08 10.90
CA PRO A 6 -20.77 -2.58 11.42
C PRO A 6 -20.76 -4.10 11.52
N GLY A 7 -21.19 -4.66 12.66
CA GLY A 7 -21.21 -6.10 12.91
C GLY A 7 -19.92 -6.68 13.49
N THR A 8 -18.91 -5.87 13.84
CA THR A 8 -17.75 -6.37 14.60
C THR A 8 -18.19 -6.83 15.99
N ILE A 9 -18.01 -8.13 16.27
CA ILE A 9 -18.19 -8.71 17.60
C ILE A 9 -16.89 -8.49 18.38
N LEU A 10 -17.01 -7.93 19.58
CA LEU A 10 -15.91 -7.81 20.52
C LEU A 10 -16.10 -8.87 21.61
N PRO A 11 -15.01 -9.51 22.08
CA PRO A 11 -15.11 -10.40 23.22
C PRO A 11 -15.72 -9.71 24.43
N THR A 12 -16.50 -10.47 25.18
CA THR A 12 -16.95 -10.10 26.52
C THR A 12 -15.81 -10.24 27.53
N PRO A 13 -15.90 -9.59 28.71
CA PRO A 13 -14.86 -9.71 29.74
C PRO A 13 -14.58 -11.17 30.17
N ASP A 14 -15.59 -12.03 30.19
CA ASP A 14 -15.43 -13.44 30.55
C ASP A 14 -14.72 -14.24 29.45
N GLU A 15 -14.97 -13.90 28.18
CA GLU A 15 -14.27 -14.45 27.02
C GLU A 15 -12.81 -13.98 27.01
N ASP A 16 -12.55 -12.70 27.27
CA ASP A 16 -11.19 -12.15 27.42
C ASP A 16 -10.42 -12.87 28.53
N ALA A 17 -11.04 -13.10 29.69
CA ALA A 17 -10.42 -13.85 30.78
C ALA A 17 -10.10 -15.30 30.39
N THR A 18 -10.93 -15.91 29.54
CA THR A 18 -10.70 -17.27 29.04
C THR A 18 -9.56 -17.33 28.04
N ILE A 19 -9.45 -16.32 27.17
CA ILE A 19 -8.34 -16.14 26.24
C ILE A 19 -7.04 -15.95 27.01
N GLN A 20 -7.02 -15.09 28.04
CA GLN A 20 -5.81 -14.85 28.84
C GLN A 20 -5.33 -16.11 29.57
N ARG A 21 -6.23 -16.91 30.15
CA ARG A 21 -5.84 -18.20 30.77
C ARG A 21 -5.21 -19.16 29.77
N GLY A 22 -5.66 -19.14 28.51
CA GLY A 22 -5.06 -19.94 27.44
C GLY A 22 -3.65 -19.48 27.10
N ILE A 23 -3.45 -18.16 27.04
CA ILE A 23 -2.13 -17.55 26.85
C ILE A 23 -1.18 -17.91 27.99
N ASP A 24 -1.62 -17.73 29.25
CA ASP A 24 -0.80 -17.99 30.44
C ASP A 24 -0.40 -19.48 30.59
N ALA A 25 -1.25 -20.39 30.09
CA ALA A 25 -1.02 -21.83 30.17
C ALA A 25 -0.09 -22.37 29.06
N ASP A 26 0.15 -21.59 28.01
CA ASP A 26 0.98 -21.99 26.88
C ASP A 26 2.43 -21.47 27.04
N PRO A 27 3.40 -22.33 27.37
CA PRO A 27 4.79 -21.93 27.57
C PRO A 27 5.48 -21.44 26.29
N ASP A 28 4.94 -21.73 25.11
CA ASP A 28 5.46 -21.26 23.82
C ASP A 28 4.84 -19.93 23.38
N THR A 29 3.85 -19.40 24.13
CA THR A 29 3.23 -18.12 23.79
C THR A 29 4.19 -16.96 24.02
N MET A 30 4.52 -16.27 22.93
CA MET A 30 5.23 -14.98 22.95
C MET A 30 4.23 -13.83 22.92
N GLU A 31 4.07 -13.14 24.05
CA GLU A 31 3.27 -11.92 24.10
C GLU A 31 4.02 -10.74 23.46
N PHE A 32 3.53 -10.27 22.32
CA PHE A 32 4.02 -9.03 21.72
C PHE A 32 3.43 -7.83 22.45
N GLY A 33 4.18 -7.28 23.41
CA GLY A 33 3.82 -6.07 24.12
C GLY A 33 3.69 -4.86 23.19
N SER A 34 2.94 -3.85 23.64
CA SER A 34 2.77 -2.59 22.89
C SER A 34 4.09 -1.86 22.61
N ALA A 35 5.13 -2.13 23.40
CA ALA A 35 6.48 -1.61 23.21
C ALA A 35 7.26 -2.40 22.13
N GLU A 36 7.19 -3.73 22.10
CA GLU A 36 7.75 -4.56 21.03
C GLU A 36 7.08 -4.28 19.67
N ALA A 37 5.76 -4.13 19.65
CA ALA A 37 5.01 -3.83 18.43
C ALA A 37 5.42 -2.48 17.79
N LYS A 38 5.78 -1.48 18.61
CA LYS A 38 6.32 -0.20 18.12
C LYS A 38 7.73 -0.33 17.56
N ARG A 39 8.50 -1.33 18.01
CA ARG A 39 9.86 -1.62 17.54
C ARG A 39 9.88 -2.54 16.33
N ALA A 40 8.77 -3.21 16.02
CA ALA A 40 8.63 -4.01 14.80
C ALA A 40 8.85 -3.12 13.57
N LYS A 41 9.95 -3.38 12.85
CA LYS A 41 10.27 -2.71 11.59
C LYS A 41 9.09 -2.93 10.64
N ARG A 42 8.60 -1.88 9.97
CA ARG A 42 7.57 -2.01 8.93
C ARG A 42 8.07 -3.02 7.89
N MET A 43 7.51 -4.23 7.92
CA MET A 43 7.75 -5.26 6.92
C MET A 43 7.01 -4.86 5.66
N GLY A 44 7.64 -4.03 4.84
CA GLY A 44 7.16 -3.62 3.53
C GLY A 44 8.21 -3.89 2.47
N ARG A 45 7.81 -3.84 1.19
CA ARG A 45 8.75 -3.85 0.06
C ARG A 45 9.81 -2.77 0.30
N PRO A 46 11.11 -3.08 0.13
CA PRO A 46 12.17 -2.07 0.20
C PRO A 46 11.82 -0.86 -0.69
N PRO A 47 12.08 0.37 -0.23
CA PRO A 47 11.84 1.55 -1.06
C PRO A 47 12.66 1.44 -2.36
N LEU A 48 12.04 1.76 -3.49
CA LEU A 48 12.75 1.89 -4.77
C LEU A 48 13.72 3.08 -4.69
N GLU A 49 14.96 2.92 -5.13
CA GLU A 49 15.95 4.01 -5.19
C GLU A 49 15.48 5.17 -6.08
N THR A 50 14.77 4.86 -7.17
CA THR A 50 14.17 5.87 -8.06
C THR A 50 12.69 5.56 -8.25
N ALA A 51 11.85 6.22 -7.45
CA ALA A 51 10.41 6.10 -7.55
C ALA A 51 9.84 7.04 -8.64
N LYS A 52 8.69 6.67 -9.19
CA LYS A 52 7.91 7.58 -10.04
C LYS A 52 7.47 8.79 -9.22
N ILE A 53 7.60 9.99 -9.80
CA ILE A 53 7.16 11.24 -9.17
C ILE A 53 5.71 11.50 -9.57
N SER A 54 4.84 11.73 -8.58
CA SER A 54 3.45 12.14 -8.82
C SER A 54 3.40 13.65 -9.07
N VAL A 55 2.92 14.06 -10.24
CA VAL A 55 2.75 15.47 -10.60
C VAL A 55 1.30 15.72 -11.02
N THR A 56 0.74 16.87 -10.65
CA THR A 56 -0.57 17.31 -11.12
C THR A 56 -0.41 18.09 -12.42
N ILE A 57 -0.75 17.46 -13.55
CA ILE A 57 -0.66 18.03 -14.91
C ILE A 57 -2.01 17.87 -15.60
N ARG A 58 -2.37 18.82 -16.48
CA ARG A 58 -3.52 18.69 -17.39
C ARG A 58 -3.03 18.29 -18.78
N TYR A 59 -3.67 17.30 -19.36
CA TYR A 59 -3.47 16.86 -20.74
C TYR A 59 -4.73 17.17 -21.55
N ASP A 60 -4.57 17.32 -22.86
CA ASP A 60 -5.71 17.43 -23.76
C ASP A 60 -6.55 16.13 -23.74
N GLN A 61 -7.86 16.30 -23.90
CA GLN A 61 -8.84 15.22 -23.75
C GLN A 61 -8.62 14.11 -24.79
N ASP A 62 -8.36 14.50 -26.03
CA ASP A 62 -8.13 13.59 -27.16
C ASP A 62 -6.89 12.71 -26.95
N ILE A 63 -5.82 13.25 -26.38
CA ILE A 63 -4.60 12.50 -26.02
C ILE A 63 -4.96 11.43 -24.98
N VAL A 64 -5.63 11.82 -23.90
CA VAL A 64 -6.00 10.89 -22.82
C VAL A 64 -6.93 9.79 -23.35
N ASP A 65 -7.89 10.15 -24.21
CA ASP A 65 -8.82 9.20 -24.80
C ASP A 65 -8.13 8.24 -25.77
N ALA A 66 -7.18 8.72 -26.57
CA ALA A 66 -6.37 7.89 -27.46
C ALA A 66 -5.60 6.83 -26.67
N PHE A 67 -4.93 7.20 -25.57
CA PHE A 67 -4.24 6.24 -24.74
C PHE A 67 -5.22 5.31 -24.00
N ARG A 68 -6.32 5.81 -23.43
CA ARG A 68 -7.31 4.96 -22.74
C ARG A 68 -7.89 3.87 -23.63
N LYS A 69 -8.11 4.15 -24.92
CA LYS A 69 -8.57 3.14 -25.91
C LYS A 69 -7.62 1.96 -26.08
N THR A 70 -6.34 2.12 -25.73
CA THR A 70 -5.37 1.01 -25.76
C THR A 70 -5.57 -0.02 -24.65
N GLY A 71 -6.49 0.23 -23.71
CA GLY A 71 -6.86 -0.69 -22.63
C GLY A 71 -5.96 -0.59 -21.40
N ASP A 72 -5.85 -1.69 -20.65
CA ASP A 72 -5.10 -1.75 -19.41
C ASP A 72 -3.62 -1.37 -19.62
N GLY A 73 -3.08 -0.61 -18.66
CA GLY A 73 -1.71 -0.11 -18.74
C GLY A 73 -1.52 1.12 -19.66
N TRP A 74 -2.58 1.81 -20.06
CA TRP A 74 -2.48 2.99 -20.93
C TRP A 74 -1.57 4.10 -20.37
N GLN A 75 -1.54 4.30 -19.04
CA GLN A 75 -0.63 5.27 -18.40
C GLN A 75 0.84 4.85 -18.54
N THR A 76 1.12 3.55 -18.48
CA THR A 76 2.47 3.01 -18.70
C THR A 76 2.91 3.24 -20.14
N ARG A 77 2.01 3.03 -21.12
CA ARG A 77 2.26 3.34 -22.53
C ARG A 77 2.47 4.83 -22.77
N MET A 78 1.67 5.68 -22.15
CA MET A 78 1.85 7.13 -22.22
C MET A 78 3.22 7.56 -21.67
N ASN A 79 3.65 7.01 -20.53
CA ASN A 79 4.98 7.27 -19.98
C ASN A 79 6.10 6.74 -20.88
N ALA A 80 5.92 5.61 -21.56
CA ALA A 80 6.89 5.09 -22.53
C ALA A 80 7.03 6.02 -23.74
N ALA A 81 5.92 6.54 -24.28
CA ALA A 81 5.92 7.50 -25.38
C ALA A 81 6.64 8.80 -25.00
N LEU A 82 6.45 9.31 -23.76
CA LEU A 82 7.20 10.47 -23.27
C LEU A 82 8.70 10.19 -23.18
N ARG A 83 9.10 8.97 -22.80
CA ARG A 83 10.51 8.57 -22.75
C ARG A 83 11.10 8.45 -24.15
N GLU A 84 10.38 7.85 -25.09
CA GLU A 84 10.79 7.75 -26.49
C GLU A 84 10.96 9.13 -27.11
N TRP A 85 10.01 10.04 -26.88
CA TRP A 85 10.11 11.43 -27.31
C TRP A 85 11.37 12.11 -26.77
N LEU A 86 11.69 11.92 -25.48
CA LEU A 86 12.95 12.42 -24.91
C LEU A 86 14.17 11.81 -25.60
N HIS A 87 14.22 10.51 -25.82
CA HIS A 87 15.36 9.88 -26.51
C HIS A 87 15.57 10.39 -27.94
N GLU A 88 14.49 10.62 -28.69
CA GLU A 88 14.55 11.14 -30.06
C GLU A 88 14.97 12.60 -30.12
N HIS A 89 14.63 13.39 -29.09
CA HIS A 89 14.81 14.84 -29.07
C HIS A 89 15.91 15.31 -28.10
N GLU A 90 16.54 14.41 -27.34
CA GLU A 90 17.77 14.64 -26.54
C GLU A 90 19.06 14.54 -27.38
N ALA A 91 18.96 14.32 -28.70
CA ALA A 91 20.08 14.51 -29.62
C ALA A 91 20.29 16.00 -29.94
N ALA A 92 20.66 16.79 -28.94
CA ALA A 92 21.21 18.15 -29.07
C ALA A 92 22.29 18.40 -28.00
#